data_AF-A0A2C2V5C8-F1
#
_entry.id   AF-A0A2C2V5C8-F1
#
_cell.length_a   1.000
_cell.length_b   1.000
_cell.length_c   1.000
_cell.angle_alpha   90.00
_cell.angle_beta   90.00
_cell.angle_gamma   90.00
#
_symmetry.space_group_name_H-M   'P 1'
#
loop_
_entity.id
_entity.type
_entity.pdbx_description
1 polymer ?
#
loop_
_entity_poly.entity_id
_entity_poly.type
_entity_poly.pdbx_seq_one_letter_code
_entity_poly.pdbx_strand_id
1 'polypeptide(L)'
;MEWTIILLIAISAVLLIVSIISNRNLEKQKHKEIDMVHVAVMKDINNVHEQIRNLELDIEVVTKEAGVQLTPEEMIFKREVLDLYKRKYSIETIAQKKQVSESEINQFLAPYLAAKDERSKIANEI
;
A
#
# COMPACT_ATOMS: atom_id res chain seq x y z
N MET A 1 36.76 -5.09 59.83
CA MET A 1 36.46 -4.13 58.75
C MET A 1 36.76 -4.67 57.35
N GLU A 2 37.54 -5.74 57.17
CA GLU A 2 37.87 -6.29 55.84
C GLU A 2 36.80 -7.23 55.25
N TRP A 3 35.99 -7.87 56.09
CA TRP A 3 34.93 -8.80 55.68
C TRP A 3 33.81 -8.17 54.83
N THR A 4 33.54 -6.87 55.02
CA THR A 4 32.51 -6.15 54.26
C THR A 4 32.92 -5.93 52.80
N ILE A 5 34.21 -5.76 52.54
CA ILE A 5 34.76 -5.57 51.18
C ILE A 5 34.64 -6.88 50.39
N ILE A 6 34.97 -8.01 51.01
CA ILE A 6 34.86 -9.33 50.40
C ILE A 6 33.40 -9.64 50.03
N LEU A 7 32.46 -9.35 50.93
CA LEU A 7 31.04 -9.53 50.68
C LEU A 7 30.55 -8.66 49.52
N LEU A 8 30.97 -7.40 49.47
CA LEU A 8 30.57 -6.47 48.41
C LEU A 8 31.08 -6.92 47.04
N ILE A 9 32.33 -7.41 46.98
CA ILE A 9 32.92 -7.95 45.75
C ILE A 9 32.18 -9.21 45.30
N ALA A 10 31.84 -10.10 46.22
CA ALA A 10 31.07 -11.31 45.92
C ALA A 10 29.69 -10.98 45.35
N ILE A 11 28.97 -10.04 45.96
CA ILE A 11 27.64 -9.60 45.48
C ILE A 11 27.75 -8.97 44.09
N SER A 12 28.76 -8.12 43.88
CA SER A 12 29.02 -7.49 42.58
C SER A 12 29.32 -8.51 41.49
N ALA A 13 30.13 -9.54 41.79
CA ALA A 13 30.44 -10.61 40.85
C ALA A 13 29.18 -11.39 40.44
N VAL A 14 28.30 -11.69 41.40
CA VAL A 14 27.02 -12.36 41.12
C VAL A 14 26.10 -11.48 40.25
N LEU A 15 25.97 -10.19 40.58
CA LEU A 15 25.20 -9.24 39.77
C LEU A 15 25.74 -9.12 38.35
N LEU A 16 27.07 -9.14 38.19
CA LEU A 16 27.73 -9.05 36.90
C LEU A 16 27.43 -10.28 36.04
N ILE A 17 27.46 -11.48 36.62
CA ILE A 17 27.09 -12.72 35.93
C ILE A 17 25.63 -12.68 35.48
N VAL A 18 24.72 -12.28 36.37
CA VAL A 18 23.29 -12.15 36.06
C VAL A 18 23.04 -11.12 34.95
N SER A 19 23.75 -9.99 35.00
CA SER A 19 23.66 -8.92 34.01
C SER A 19 24.07 -9.40 32.62
N ILE A 20 25.19 -10.12 32.50
CA ILE A 20 25.66 -10.65 31.21
C ILE A 20 24.66 -11.64 30.62
N ILE A 21 24.09 -12.54 31.43
CA ILE A 21 23.11 -13.52 30.96
C ILE A 21 21.81 -12.84 30.51
N SER A 22 21.31 -11.88 31.30
CA SER A 22 20.09 -11.13 30.99
C SER A 22 20.25 -10.31 29.71
N ASN A 23 21.38 -9.60 29.57
CA ASN A 23 21.65 -8.77 28.39
C ASN A 23 21.72 -9.60 27.11
N ARG A 24 22.35 -10.78 27.15
CA ARG A 24 22.40 -11.71 26.00
C ARG A 24 21.02 -12.21 25.57
N ASN A 25 20.10 -12.39 26.50
CA ASN A 25 18.73 -12.81 26.18
C ASN A 25 17.91 -11.68 25.57
N LEU A 26 18.12 -10.44 26.02
CA LEU A 26 17.47 -9.25 25.46
C LEU A 26 17.95 -8.95 24.04
N GLU A 27 19.26 -9.05 23.77
CA GLU A 27 19.79 -8.84 22.42
C GLU A 27 19.27 -9.88 21.43
N LYS A 28 19.19 -11.16 21.84
CA LYS A 28 18.62 -12.22 20.99
C LYS A 28 17.14 -11.98 20.67
N GLN A 29 16.36 -11.47 21.63
CA GLN A 29 14.95 -11.15 21.41
C GLN A 29 14.79 -9.95 20.48
N LYS A 30 15.59 -8.90 20.69
CA LYS A 30 15.60 -7.71 19.83
C LYS A 30 16.00 -8.04 18.39
N HIS A 31 17.02 -8.86 18.20
CA HIS A 31 17.43 -9.32 16.87
C HIS A 31 16.33 -10.15 16.19
N LYS A 32 15.70 -11.10 16.91
CA LYS A 32 14.58 -11.88 16.37
C LYS A 32 13.37 -11.02 15.97
N GLU A 33 13.06 -9.99 16.75
CA GLU A 33 11.96 -9.09 16.45
C GLU A 33 12.25 -8.25 15.19
N ILE A 34 13.46 -7.71 15.08
CA ILE A 34 13.91 -6.98 13.87
C ILE A 34 13.90 -7.89 12.64
N ASP A 35 14.40 -9.12 12.76
CA ASP A 35 14.43 -10.09 11.66
C ASP A 35 13.01 -10.46 11.21
N MET A 36 12.08 -10.64 12.16
CA MET A 36 10.69 -10.96 11.85
C MET A 36 9.98 -9.83 11.11
N VAL A 37 10.19 -8.57 11.54
CA VAL A 37 9.63 -7.40 10.86
C VAL A 37 10.24 -7.25 9.46
N HIS A 38 11.55 -7.42 9.31
CA HIS A 38 12.21 -7.32 8.00
C HIS A 38 11.72 -8.41 7.04
N VAL A 39 11.57 -9.65 7.50
CA VAL A 39 11.05 -10.76 6.70
C VAL A 39 9.60 -10.53 6.29
N ALA A 40 8.75 -10.04 7.21
CA ALA A 40 7.36 -9.72 6.92
C ALA A 40 7.26 -8.60 5.87
N VAL A 41 8.00 -7.50 6.05
CA VAL A 41 8.02 -6.38 5.10
C VAL A 41 8.52 -6.82 3.72
N MET A 42 9.59 -7.62 3.65
CA MET A 42 10.10 -8.12 2.37
C MET A 42 9.11 -9.03 1.66
N LYS A 43 8.41 -9.89 2.43
CA LYS A 43 7.34 -10.73 1.91
C LYS A 43 6.19 -9.89 1.35
N ASP A 44 5.78 -8.85 2.08
CA ASP A 44 4.71 -7.95 1.66
C ASP A 44 5.10 -7.17 0.39
N ILE A 45 6.34 -6.69 0.31
CA ILE A 45 6.88 -6.03 -0.90
C ILE A 45 6.84 -6.99 -2.09
N ASN A 46 7.31 -8.23 -1.93
CA ASN A 46 7.29 -9.22 -3.01
C ASN A 46 5.85 -9.55 -3.45
N ASN A 47 4.92 -9.67 -2.50
CA ASN A 47 3.53 -9.93 -2.80
C ASN A 47 2.89 -8.77 -3.57
N VAL A 48 3.16 -7.53 -3.17
CA VAL A 48 2.71 -6.33 -3.90
C VAL A 48 3.31 -6.28 -5.30
N HIS A 49 4.60 -6.58 -5.46
CA HIS A 49 5.26 -6.61 -6.75
C HIS A 49 4.63 -7.65 -7.69
N GLU A 50 4.32 -8.83 -7.17
CA GLU A 50 3.63 -9.88 -7.93
C GLU A 50 2.22 -9.46 -8.35
N GLN A 51 1.45 -8.84 -7.45
CA GLN A 51 0.13 -8.30 -7.78
C GLN A 51 0.19 -7.21 -8.85
N ILE A 52 1.18 -6.32 -8.81
CA ILE A 52 1.38 -5.29 -9.84
C ILE A 52 1.67 -5.94 -11.19
N ARG A 53 2.57 -6.94 -11.23
CA ARG A 53 2.88 -7.63 -12.49
C ARG A 53 1.66 -8.37 -13.06
N ASN A 54 0.87 -9.03 -12.21
CA ASN A 54 -0.35 -9.68 -12.66
C ASN A 54 -1.35 -8.66 -13.23
N LEU A 55 -1.51 -7.50 -12.58
CA LEU A 55 -2.37 -6.42 -13.07
C LEU A 55 -1.90 -5.86 -14.42
N GLU A 56 -0.58 -5.68 -14.60
CA GLU A 56 -0.01 -5.25 -15.89
C GLU A 56 -0.35 -6.25 -17.01
N LEU A 57 -0.18 -7.55 -16.74
CA LEU A 57 -0.53 -8.61 -17.69
C LEU A 57 -2.04 -8.66 -17.96
N ASP A 58 -2.88 -8.51 -16.93
CA ASP A 58 -4.34 -8.48 -17.09
C ASP A 58 -4.78 -7.30 -17.97
N ILE A 59 -4.19 -6.12 -17.78
CA ILE A 59 -4.44 -4.95 -18.63
C ILE A 59 -4.00 -5.23 -20.07
N GLU A 60 -2.84 -5.83 -20.27
CA GLU A 60 -2.36 -6.20 -21.61
C GLU A 60 -3.31 -7.19 -22.30
N VAL A 61 -3.77 -8.22 -21.57
CA VAL A 61 -4.74 -9.18 -22.08
C VAL A 61 -6.05 -8.48 -22.45
N VAL A 62 -6.64 -7.72 -21.53
CA VAL A 62 -7.93 -7.04 -21.74
C VAL A 62 -7.86 -6.04 -22.90
N THR A 63 -6.78 -5.24 -22.98
CA THR A 63 -6.61 -4.26 -24.07
C THR A 63 -6.47 -4.95 -25.42
N LYS A 64 -5.71 -6.04 -25.48
CA LYS A 64 -5.51 -6.83 -26.70
C LYS A 64 -6.76 -7.58 -27.13
N GLU A 65 -7.49 -8.21 -26.20
CA GLU A 65 -8.76 -8.90 -26.47
C GLU A 65 -9.88 -7.94 -26.88
N ALA A 66 -9.93 -6.74 -26.27
CA ALA A 66 -10.87 -5.70 -26.66
C ALA A 66 -10.51 -5.01 -27.99
N GLY A 67 -9.35 -5.32 -28.59
CA GLY A 67 -8.84 -4.66 -29.79
C GLY A 67 -8.51 -3.18 -29.58
N VAL A 68 -8.31 -2.77 -28.33
CA VAL A 68 -8.09 -1.38 -27.94
C VAL A 68 -6.58 -1.14 -27.83
N GLN A 69 -6.02 -0.42 -28.80
CA GLN A 69 -4.65 0.10 -28.71
C GLN A 69 -4.72 1.49 -28.08
N LEU A 70 -4.37 1.59 -26.80
CA LEU A 70 -4.18 2.88 -26.13
C LEU A 70 -2.69 3.18 -26.09
N THR A 71 -2.34 4.42 -26.41
CA THR A 71 -1.01 4.92 -26.10
C THR A 71 -0.85 5.04 -24.58
N PRO A 72 0.38 4.95 -24.04
CA PRO A 72 0.62 5.11 -22.60
C PRO A 72 0.07 6.44 -22.06
N GLU A 73 0.15 7.51 -22.84
CA GLU A 73 -0.33 8.85 -22.49
C GLU A 73 -1.86 8.90 -22.35
N GLU A 74 -2.58 8.30 -23.31
CA GLU A 74 -4.04 8.19 -23.24
C GLU A 74 -4.50 7.34 -22.06
N MET A 75 -3.78 6.26 -21.76
CA MET A 75 -4.08 5.40 -20.61
C MET A 75 -3.92 6.17 -19.29
N ILE A 76 -2.84 6.95 -19.16
CA ILE A 76 -2.60 7.81 -17.99
C ILE A 76 -3.71 8.85 -17.87
N PHE A 77 -4.02 9.55 -18.96
CA PHE A 77 -5.07 10.56 -18.98
C PHE A 77 -6.42 10.00 -18.53
N LYS A 78 -6.86 8.90 -19.15
CA LYS A 78 -8.15 8.24 -18.84
C LYS A 78 -8.20 7.77 -17.37
N ARG A 79 -7.10 7.19 -16.87
CA ARG A 79 -6.98 6.77 -15.47
C ARG A 79 -7.12 7.95 -14.50
N GLU A 80 -6.45 9.07 -14.78
CA GLU A 80 -6.49 10.25 -13.93
C GLU A 80 -7.84 10.95 -13.95
N VAL A 81 -8.49 11.03 -15.12
CA VAL A 81 -9.86 11.55 -15.24
C VAL A 81 -10.82 10.67 -14.44
N LEU A 82 -10.70 9.34 -14.55
CA LEU A 82 -11.54 8.40 -13.80
C LEU A 82 -11.29 8.49 -12.29
N ASP A 83 -10.04 8.62 -11.83
CA ASP A 83 -9.71 8.81 -10.42
C ASP A 83 -10.36 10.09 -9.86
N LEU A 84 -10.23 11.21 -10.56
CA LEU A 84 -10.86 12.47 -10.17
C LEU A 84 -12.40 12.34 -10.12
N TYR A 85 -13.00 11.65 -11.09
CA TYR A 85 -14.43 11.38 -11.08
C TYR A 85 -14.86 10.51 -9.89
N LYS A 86 -14.11 9.45 -9.57
CA LYS A 86 -14.37 8.57 -8.41
C LYS A 86 -14.24 9.31 -7.08
N ARG A 87 -13.38 10.32 -7.01
CA ARG A 87 -13.25 11.25 -5.89
C ARG A 87 -14.34 12.33 -5.82
N LYS A 88 -15.31 12.30 -6.75
CA LYS A 88 -16.46 13.22 -6.84
C LYS A 88 -16.10 14.67 -7.18
N TYR A 89 -15.02 14.91 -7.91
CA TYR A 89 -14.81 16.21 -8.54
C TYR A 89 -15.87 16.46 -9.62
N SER A 90 -16.24 17.73 -9.81
CA SER A 90 -17.18 18.13 -10.85
C SER A 90 -16.51 18.05 -12.24
N ILE A 91 -17.31 17.88 -13.29
CA ILE A 91 -16.80 17.75 -14.67
C ILE A 91 -16.02 19.00 -15.07
N GLU A 92 -16.48 20.18 -14.66
CA GLU A 92 -15.83 21.48 -14.90
C GLU A 92 -14.44 21.52 -14.23
N THR A 93 -14.35 21.04 -12.99
CA THR A 93 -13.08 21.01 -12.23
C THR A 93 -12.08 20.03 -12.87
N ILE A 94 -12.58 18.90 -13.37
CA ILE A 94 -11.76 17.88 -14.05
C ILE A 94 -11.24 18.43 -15.38
N ALA A 95 -12.13 19.04 -16.17
CA ALA A 95 -11.80 19.68 -17.45
C ALA A 95 -10.73 20.77 -17.26
N GLN A 96 -10.89 21.62 -16.24
CA GLN A 96 -9.92 22.65 -15.90
C GLN A 96 -8.56 22.08 -15.49
N LYS A 97 -8.54 21.03 -14.66
CA LYS A 97 -7.29 20.37 -14.21
C LYS A 97 -6.55 19.68 -15.35
N LYS A 98 -7.28 19.16 -16.33
CA LYS A 98 -6.74 18.44 -17.48
C LYS A 98 -6.56 19.33 -18.72
N GLN A 99 -6.97 20.59 -18.66
CA GLN A 99 -6.90 21.56 -19.76
C GLN A 99 -7.59 21.07 -21.04
N VAL A 100 -8.68 20.33 -20.86
CA VAL A 100 -9.50 19.78 -21.95
C VAL A 100 -10.93 20.31 -21.84
N SER A 101 -11.72 20.12 -22.89
CA SER A 101 -13.11 20.57 -22.87
C SER A 101 -13.98 19.72 -21.93
N GLU A 102 -14.99 20.33 -21.32
CA GLU A 102 -15.99 19.60 -20.53
C GLU A 102 -16.74 18.56 -21.37
N SER A 103 -16.95 18.83 -22.65
CA SER A 103 -17.58 17.90 -23.60
C SER A 103 -16.77 16.61 -23.74
N GLU A 104 -15.45 16.72 -23.82
CA GLU A 104 -14.54 15.58 -23.97
C GLU A 104 -14.52 14.72 -22.69
N ILE A 105 -14.48 15.37 -21.52
CA ILE A 105 -14.60 14.68 -20.23
C ILE A 105 -15.96 13.99 -20.11
N ASN A 106 -17.05 14.66 -20.52
CA ASN A 106 -18.39 14.09 -20.50
C ASN A 106 -18.52 12.87 -21.41
N GLN A 107 -17.99 12.94 -22.63
CA GLN A 107 -18.02 11.82 -23.57
C GLN A 107 -17.25 10.61 -23.01
N PHE A 108 -16.11 10.85 -22.39
CA PHE A 108 -15.33 9.79 -21.73
C PHE A 108 -16.05 9.20 -20.50
N LEU A 109 -16.67 10.05 -19.68
CA LEU A 109 -17.34 9.62 -18.45
C LEU A 109 -18.76 9.07 -18.67
N ALA A 110 -19.36 9.29 -19.85
CA ALA A 110 -20.71 8.82 -20.21
C ALA A 110 -21.00 7.35 -19.83
N PRO A 111 -20.17 6.34 -20.18
CA PRO A 111 -20.42 4.95 -19.79
C PRO A 111 -20.37 4.72 -18.28
N TYR A 112 -19.62 5.54 -17.54
CA TYR A 112 -19.51 5.43 -16.08
C TYR A 112 -20.63 6.17 -15.34
N LEU A 113 -21.24 7.17 -15.97
CA LEU A 113 -22.42 7.88 -15.48
C LEU A 113 -23.68 7.01 -15.57
N ALA A 114 -23.89 6.36 -16.72
CA ALA A 114 -25.04 5.46 -16.93
C ALA A 114 -25.07 4.29 -15.92
N ALA A 115 -23.90 3.73 -15.60
CA ALA A 115 -23.76 2.64 -14.62
C ALA A 115 -24.14 3.05 -13.17
N LYS A 116 -24.16 4.36 -12.85
CA LYS A 116 -24.55 4.87 -11.53
C LYS A 116 -26.07 4.91 -11.36
N ASP A 117 -26.80 5.28 -12.41
CA ASP A 117 -28.27 5.35 -12.37
C ASP A 117 -28.91 3.95 -12.32
N GLU A 118 -28.34 2.97 -13.04
CA GLU A 118 -28.86 1.59 -13.00
C GLU A 118 -28.66 0.94 -11.61
N ARG A 119 -27.51 1.12 -10.96
CA ARG A 119 -27.29 0.59 -9.60
C ARG A 119 -28.19 1.23 -8.54
N SER A 120 -28.52 2.51 -8.69
CA SER A 120 -29.41 3.20 -7.74
C SER A 120 -30.87 2.77 -7.90
N LYS A 121 -31.27 2.33 -9.11
CA LYS A 121 -32.62 1.83 -9.37
C LYS A 121 -32.86 0.46 -8.70
N ILE A 122 -31.87 -0.43 -8.75
CA ILE A 122 -31.95 -1.77 -8.13
C ILE A 122 -32.02 -1.67 -6.59
N ALA A 123 -31.33 -0.70 -5.99
CA ALA A 123 -31.36 -0.49 -4.54
C ALA A 123 -32.69 0.09 -4.02
N ASN A 124 -33.51 0.67 -4.89
CA ASN A 124 -34.82 1.25 -4.54
C ASN A 124 -36.00 0.32 -4.87
N GLU A 125 -35.72 -0.90 -5.36
CA GLU A 125 -36.71 -1.93 -5.69
C GLU A 125 -36.64 -3.16 -4.73
N ILE A 126 -35.93 -3.05 -3.60
CA ILE A 126 -35.85 -4.08 -2.53
C ILE A 126 -36.54 -3.59 -1.26
#